data_AF-A0A3B8QUK2-F1
#
_entry.id   AF-A0A3B8QUK2-F1
#
_cell.length_a   1.000
_cell.length_b   1.000
_cell.length_c   1.000
_cell.angle_alpha   90.00
_cell.angle_beta   90.00
_cell.angle_gamma   90.00
#
_symmetry.space_group_name_H-M   'P 1'
#
loop_
_entity.id
_entity.type
_entity.pdbx_description
1 polymer ?
#
loop_
_entity_poly.entity_id
_entity_poly.type
_entity_poly.pdbx_seq_one_letter_code
_entity_poly.pdbx_strand_id
1 'polypeptide(L)'
;MVMNTQTLERILLGFGALVLLGFAASYFVEALHSYHNGLRIAAIAGVALYAVYSFMVQTKDQKEIYSAEKEAEKFESQARKERRRGDELQEANLTLQADLSTASKEIEALRSKVADLEAKLAEKE
;
A
#
# COMPACT_ATOMS: atom_id res chain seq x y z
N MET A 1 9.59 -11.28 26.05
CA MET A 1 9.26 -9.91 26.52
C MET A 1 9.67 -8.96 25.41
N VAL A 2 8.75 -8.67 24.48
CA VAL A 2 9.02 -7.81 23.31
C VAL A 2 8.95 -6.37 23.81
N MET A 3 10.11 -5.81 24.19
CA MET A 3 10.16 -4.41 24.60
C MET A 3 10.04 -3.54 23.34
N ASN A 4 9.11 -2.58 23.36
CA ASN A 4 8.76 -1.73 22.23
C ASN A 4 10.02 -1.04 21.67
N THR A 5 10.28 -1.14 20.37
CA THR A 5 11.50 -0.66 19.70
C THR A 5 11.78 0.82 20.01
N GLN A 6 10.70 1.61 20.13
CA GLN A 6 10.73 3.03 20.51
C GLN A 6 11.26 3.27 21.94
N THR A 7 10.98 2.36 22.88
CA THR A 7 11.51 2.41 24.25
C THR A 7 12.99 2.07 24.26
N LEU A 8 13.41 1.11 23.45
CA LEU A 8 14.82 0.74 23.30
C LEU A 8 15.63 1.90 22.71
N GLU A 9 15.14 2.57 21.66
CA GLU A 9 15.76 3.77 21.09
C GLU A 9 15.88 4.91 22.10
N ARG A 10 14.84 5.18 22.90
CA ARG A 10 14.90 6.23 23.92
C ARG A 10 15.93 5.93 25.00
N ILE A 11 16.03 4.67 25.42
CA ILE A 11 17.06 4.23 26.37
C ILE A 11 18.45 4.38 25.74
N LEU A 12 18.60 3.98 24.47
CA LEU A 12 19.88 4.05 23.78
C LEU A 12 20.34 5.50 23.53
N LEU A 13 19.41 6.39 23.16
CA LEU A 13 19.66 7.82 22.99
C LEU A 13 19.97 8.49 24.33
N GLY A 14 19.23 8.14 25.39
CA GLY A 14 19.50 8.63 26.74
C GLY A 14 20.86 8.19 27.26
N PHE A 15 21.22 6.93 27.02
CA PHE A 15 22.53 6.39 27.37
C PHE A 15 23.66 7.04 26.55
N GLY A 16 23.47 7.20 25.24
CA GLY A 16 24.43 7.89 24.37
C GLY A 16 24.66 9.35 24.78
N ALA A 17 23.60 10.07 25.16
CA ALA A 17 23.70 11.43 25.67
C ALA A 17 24.49 11.48 26.99
N LEU A 18 24.24 10.55 27.91
CA LEU A 18 24.98 10.45 29.18
C LEU A 18 26.46 10.13 28.96
N VAL A 19 26.79 9.25 28.01
CA VAL A 19 28.18 8.90 27.67
C VAL A 19 28.91 10.11 27.06
N LEU A 20 28.26 10.86 26.17
CA LEU A 20 28.84 12.07 25.58
C LEU A 20 29.02 13.18 26.62
N LEU A 21 28.09 13.34 27.56
CA LEU A 21 28.21 14.29 28.66
C LEU A 21 29.35 13.90 29.62
N GLY A 22 29.48 12.62 29.97
CA GLY A 22 30.60 12.12 30.76
C GLY A 22 31.95 12.30 30.05
N PHE A 23 31.96 12.11 28.73
CA PHE A 23 33.14 12.36 27.90
C PHE A 23 33.53 13.86 27.86
N ALA A 24 32.56 14.75 27.67
CA ALA A 24 32.79 16.19 27.70
C ALA A 24 33.24 16.67 29.10
N ALA A 25 32.64 16.15 30.17
CA ALA A 25 33.03 16.46 31.55
C ALA A 25 34.47 16.00 31.88
N SER A 26 34.93 14.89 31.27
CA SER A 26 36.30 14.41 31.42
C SER A 26 37.37 15.39 30.89
N TYR A 27 36.98 16.37 30.08
CA TYR A 27 37.86 17.41 29.55
C TYR A 27 38.10 18.56 30.55
N PHE A 28 37.18 18.76 31.51
CA PHE A 28 37.22 19.85 32.49
C PHE A 28 37.62 19.40 33.90
N VAL A 29 37.57 18.09 34.20
CA VAL A 29 37.86 17.54 35.53
C VAL A 29 39.17 16.75 35.52
N GLU A 30 40.19 17.31 36.18
CA GLU A 30 41.58 16.81 36.21
C GLU A 30 41.72 15.39 36.80
N ALA A 31 40.81 14.99 37.70
CA ALA A 31 40.76 13.64 38.29
C ALA A 31 40.35 12.53 37.29
N LEU A 32 39.76 12.86 36.15
CA LEU A 32 39.39 11.89 35.10
C LEU A 32 40.42 11.80 33.96
N HIS A 33 41.48 12.61 34.01
CA HIS A 33 42.47 12.71 32.94
C HIS A 33 43.26 11.39 32.73
N SER A 34 43.44 10.60 33.78
CA SER A 34 44.07 9.26 33.73
C SER A 34 43.23 8.20 33.01
N TYR A 35 41.91 8.41 32.91
CA TYR A 35 40.98 7.53 32.20
C TYR A 35 40.60 8.04 30.81
N HIS A 36 41.16 9.17 30.37
CA HIS A 36 40.79 9.86 29.14
C HIS A 36 40.90 8.98 27.89
N ASN A 37 41.96 8.17 27.78
CA ASN A 37 42.13 7.24 26.66
C ASN A 37 41.13 6.07 26.70
N GLY A 38 40.83 5.53 27.89
CA GLY A 38 39.83 4.46 28.04
C GLY A 38 38.41 4.94 27.73
N LEU A 39 38.07 6.16 28.18
CA LEU A 39 36.80 6.81 27.90
C LEU A 39 36.63 7.16 26.42
N ARG A 40 37.69 7.61 25.73
CA ARG A 40 37.67 7.81 24.26
C ARG A 40 37.36 6.52 23.51
N ILE A 41 38.05 5.44 23.83
CA ILE A 41 37.85 4.15 23.15
C ILE A 41 36.44 3.62 23.41
N ALA A 42 35.94 3.74 24.65
CA ALA A 42 34.57 3.36 24.99
C ALA A 42 33.53 4.21 24.25
N ALA A 43 33.75 5.52 24.11
CA ALA A 43 32.86 6.41 23.35
C ALA A 43 32.85 6.08 21.85
N ILE A 44 34.02 5.86 21.23
CA ILE A 44 34.14 5.47 19.82
C ILE A 44 33.49 4.11 19.57
N ALA A 45 33.73 3.13 20.44
CA ALA A 45 33.10 1.82 20.36
C ALA A 45 31.58 1.91 20.51
N GLY A 46 31.08 2.74 21.42
CA GLY A 46 29.65 3.00 21.60
C GLY A 46 29.01 3.61 20.35
N VAL A 47 29.65 4.61 19.73
CA VAL A 47 29.17 5.22 18.48
C VAL A 47 29.21 4.23 17.31
N ALA A 48 30.27 3.43 17.19
CA ALA A 48 30.38 2.41 16.14
C ALA A 48 29.29 1.33 16.28
N LEU A 49 29.03 0.85 17.49
CA LEU A 49 27.95 -0.10 17.76
C LEU A 49 26.57 0.51 17.47
N TYR A 50 26.37 1.79 17.81
CA TYR A 50 25.13 2.48 17.49
C TYR A 50 24.92 2.64 15.98
N ALA A 51 25.96 3.01 15.24
CA ALA A 51 25.88 3.15 13.79
C ALA A 51 25.54 1.81 13.11
N VAL A 52 26.16 0.71 13.55
CA VAL A 52 25.84 -0.64 13.05
C VAL A 52 24.40 -1.04 13.40
N TYR A 53 23.96 -0.78 14.63
CA TYR A 53 22.58 -1.04 15.05
C TYR A 53 21.57 -0.22 14.23
N SER A 54 21.82 1.07 14.04
CA SER A 54 20.96 1.97 13.26
C SER A 54 20.86 1.52 11.80
N PHE A 55 21.98 1.12 11.18
CA PHE A 55 21.98 0.59 9.82
C PHE A 55 21.20 -0.74 9.72
N MET A 56 21.29 -1.59 10.75
CA MET A 56 20.59 -2.87 10.82
C MET A 56 19.08 -2.73 11.08
N VAL A 57 18.66 -1.67 11.79
CA VAL A 57 17.25 -1.33 11.99
C VAL A 57 16.67 -0.68 10.74
N GLN A 58 17.36 0.30 10.13
CA GLN A 58 16.90 0.94 8.89
C GLN A 58 16.70 -0.07 7.75
N THR A 59 17.57 -1.08 7.63
CA THR A 59 17.42 -2.13 6.59
C THR A 59 16.25 -3.08 6.84
N LYS A 60 15.79 -3.25 8.09
CA LYS A 60 14.58 -4.02 8.41
C LYS A 60 13.32 -3.22 8.10
N ASP A 61 13.28 -1.97 8.51
CA ASP A 61 12.13 -1.07 8.26
C ASP A 61 11.93 -0.83 6.76
N GLN A 62 13.01 -0.71 5.98
CA GLN A 62 12.92 -0.55 4.52
C GLN A 62 12.27 -1.76 3.83
N LYS A 63 12.53 -2.98 4.31
CA LYS A 63 11.93 -4.19 3.72
C LYS A 63 10.44 -4.27 4.01
N GLU A 64 10.02 -3.85 5.20
CA GLU A 64 8.62 -3.90 5.62
C GLU A 64 7.78 -2.86 4.86
N ILE A 65 8.31 -1.65 4.69
CA ILE A 65 7.68 -0.60 3.88
C ILE A 65 7.56 -1.03 2.41
N TYR A 66 8.62 -1.60 1.83
CA TYR A 66 8.60 -2.06 0.43
C TYR A 66 7.62 -3.22 0.20
N SER A 67 7.44 -4.10 1.19
CA SER A 67 6.41 -5.16 1.10
C SER A 67 4.99 -4.59 1.19
N ALA A 68 4.76 -3.59 2.05
CA ALA A 68 3.45 -2.97 2.23
C ALA A 68 3.03 -2.15 0.99
N GLU A 69 3.94 -1.38 0.40
CA GLU A 69 3.69 -0.67 -0.86
C GLU A 69 3.37 -1.63 -2.01
N LYS A 70 4.13 -2.72 -2.12
CA LYS A 70 3.91 -3.73 -3.17
C LYS A 70 2.59 -4.48 -3.00
N GLU A 71 2.10 -4.64 -1.76
CA GLU A 71 0.79 -5.22 -1.49
C GLU A 71 -0.33 -4.22 -1.84
N ALA A 72 -0.19 -2.95 -1.44
CA ALA A 72 -1.12 -1.89 -1.80
C ALA A 72 -1.25 -1.71 -3.32
N GLU A 73 -0.12 -1.74 -4.04
CA GLU A 73 -0.09 -1.65 -5.51
C GLU A 73 -0.79 -2.85 -6.17
N LYS A 74 -0.63 -4.07 -5.60
CA LYS A 74 -1.36 -5.25 -6.06
C LYS A 74 -2.86 -5.11 -5.88
N PHE A 75 -3.30 -4.66 -4.69
CA PHE A 75 -4.73 -4.45 -4.43
C PHE A 75 -5.33 -3.34 -5.30
N GLU A 76 -4.59 -2.25 -5.55
CA GLU A 76 -5.04 -1.19 -6.45
C GLU A 76 -5.16 -1.71 -7.90
N SER A 77 -4.19 -2.51 -8.36
CA SER A 77 -4.24 -3.12 -9.69
C SER A 77 -5.43 -4.07 -9.86
N GLN A 78 -5.77 -4.83 -8.81
CA GLN A 78 -6.92 -5.73 -8.80
C GLN A 78 -8.23 -4.95 -8.79
N ALA A 79 -8.35 -3.92 -7.95
CA ALA A 79 -9.53 -3.05 -7.90
C ALA A 79 -9.77 -2.33 -9.25
N ARG A 80 -8.71 -1.88 -9.92
CA ARG A 80 -8.81 -1.28 -11.26
C ARG A 80 -9.27 -2.28 -12.31
N LYS A 81 -8.78 -3.53 -12.28
CA LYS A 81 -9.24 -4.59 -13.20
C LYS A 81 -10.71 -4.93 -12.98
N GLU A 82 -11.13 -5.02 -11.72
CA GLU A 82 -12.52 -5.34 -11.39
C GLU A 82 -13.49 -4.22 -11.77
N ARG A 83 -13.08 -2.94 -11.58
CA ARG A 83 -13.86 -1.79 -12.07
C ARG A 83 -14.02 -1.80 -13.58
N ARG A 84 -12.93 -2.04 -14.33
CA ARG A 84 -13.00 -2.15 -15.80
C ARG A 84 -13.93 -3.27 -16.24
N ARG A 85 -13.89 -4.43 -15.58
CA ARG A 85 -14.85 -5.52 -15.84
C ARG A 85 -16.28 -5.10 -15.55
N GLY A 86 -16.52 -4.37 -14.46
CA GLY A 86 -17.82 -3.80 -14.14
C GLY A 86 -18.35 -2.86 -15.23
N ASP A 87 -17.49 -1.95 -15.71
CA ASP A 87 -17.83 -1.00 -16.77
C ASP A 87 -18.11 -1.73 -18.10
N GLU A 88 -17.28 -2.71 -18.48
CA GLU A 88 -17.47 -3.54 -19.67
C GLU A 88 -18.78 -4.36 -19.61
N LEU A 89 -19.09 -4.95 -18.45
CA LEU A 89 -20.36 -5.67 -18.26
C LEU A 89 -21.56 -4.72 -18.32
N GLN A 90 -21.46 -3.52 -17.78
CA GLN A 90 -22.52 -2.53 -17.82
C GLN A 90 -22.79 -2.05 -19.25
N GLU A 91 -21.74 -1.77 -20.01
CA GLU A 91 -21.83 -1.39 -21.43
C GLU A 91 -22.44 -2.52 -22.27
N ALA A 92 -22.01 -3.77 -22.04
CA ALA A 92 -22.61 -4.94 -22.70
C ALA A 92 -24.09 -5.10 -22.34
N ASN A 93 -24.48 -4.86 -21.09
CA ASN A 93 -25.89 -4.96 -20.66
C ASN A 93 -26.76 -3.89 -21.32
N LEU A 94 -26.26 -2.65 -21.41
CA LEU A 94 -26.94 -1.56 -22.10
C LEU A 94 -27.12 -1.84 -23.59
N THR A 95 -26.09 -2.38 -24.22
CA THR A 95 -26.14 -2.79 -25.63
C THR A 95 -27.17 -3.89 -25.86
N LEU A 96 -27.13 -4.94 -25.03
CA LEU A 96 -28.11 -6.03 -25.10
C LEU A 96 -29.55 -5.55 -24.86
N GLN A 97 -29.77 -4.59 -23.95
CA GLN A 97 -31.09 -4.00 -23.75
C GLN A 97 -31.56 -3.21 -24.99
N ALA A 98 -30.67 -2.47 -25.64
CA ALA A 98 -30.99 -1.76 -26.88
C ALA A 98 -31.35 -2.73 -28.02
N ASP A 99 -30.58 -3.81 -28.17
CA ASP A 99 -30.83 -4.86 -29.15
C ASP A 99 -32.17 -5.57 -28.88
N LEU A 100 -32.46 -5.89 -27.62
CA LEU A 100 -33.72 -6.52 -27.22
C LEU A 100 -34.91 -5.59 -27.53
N SER A 101 -34.79 -4.29 -27.23
CA SER A 101 -35.80 -3.28 -27.60
C SER A 101 -36.05 -3.26 -29.12
N THR A 102 -34.99 -3.35 -29.91
CA THR A 102 -35.04 -3.28 -31.37
C THR A 102 -35.71 -4.54 -31.92
N ALA A 103 -35.29 -5.71 -31.46
CA ALA A 103 -35.88 -6.99 -31.82
C ALA A 103 -37.38 -7.05 -31.43
N SER A 104 -37.75 -6.52 -30.26
CA SER A 104 -39.17 -6.45 -29.84
C SER A 104 -40.01 -5.61 -30.81
N LYS A 105 -39.50 -4.45 -31.25
CA LYS A 105 -40.20 -3.60 -32.24
C LYS A 105 -40.33 -4.29 -33.59
N GLU A 106 -39.30 -5.00 -34.05
CA GLU A 106 -39.35 -5.75 -35.30
C GLU A 106 -40.38 -6.89 -35.23
N ILE A 107 -40.45 -7.61 -34.11
CA ILE A 107 -41.46 -8.66 -33.89
C ILE A 107 -42.86 -8.07 -33.94
N GLU A 108 -43.08 -6.92 -33.31
CA GLU A 108 -44.40 -6.25 -33.31
C GLU A 108 -44.79 -5.79 -34.72
N ALA A 109 -43.86 -5.22 -35.47
CA ALA A 109 -44.07 -4.83 -36.87
C ALA A 109 -44.36 -6.04 -37.77
N LEU A 110 -43.66 -7.16 -37.59
CA LEU A 110 -43.92 -8.40 -38.32
C LEU A 110 -45.29 -9.00 -37.96
N ARG A 111 -45.67 -9.00 -36.68
CA ARG A 111 -47.00 -9.45 -36.24
C ARG A 111 -48.12 -8.63 -36.86
N SER A 112 -47.98 -7.31 -36.90
CA SER A 112 -48.95 -6.43 -37.58
C SER A 112 -49.06 -6.74 -39.06
N LYS A 113 -47.93 -6.94 -39.77
CA LYS A 113 -47.94 -7.31 -41.19
C LYS A 113 -48.59 -8.66 -41.44
N VAL A 114 -48.35 -9.65 -40.58
CA VAL A 114 -48.99 -10.98 -40.68
C VAL A 114 -50.49 -10.84 -40.49
N ALA A 115 -50.95 -10.09 -39.48
CA ALA A 115 -52.38 -9.85 -39.25
C ALA A 115 -53.05 -9.13 -40.45
N ASP A 116 -52.39 -8.13 -41.04
CA ASP A 116 -52.88 -7.43 -42.23
C ASP A 116 -52.97 -8.35 -43.46
N LEU A 117 -52.00 -9.27 -43.61
CA LEU A 117 -51.98 -10.25 -44.69
C LEU A 117 -53.07 -11.31 -44.51
N GLU A 118 -53.26 -11.80 -43.28
CA GLU A 118 -54.34 -12.74 -42.93
C GLU A 118 -55.72 -12.12 -43.18
N ALA A 119 -55.92 -10.86 -42.79
CA ALA A 119 -57.16 -10.14 -43.06
C ALA A 119 -57.44 -9.99 -44.57
N LYS A 120 -56.42 -9.64 -45.36
CA LYS A 120 -56.54 -9.53 -46.84
C LYS A 120 -56.77 -10.86 -47.53
N LEU A 121 -56.31 -11.97 -46.94
CA LEU A 121 -56.57 -13.32 -47.44
C LEU A 121 -58.01 -13.72 -47.15
N ALA A 122 -58.50 -13.44 -45.93
CA ALA A 122 -59.88 -13.71 -45.53
C ALA A 122 -60.92 -12.89 -46.32
N GLU A 123 -60.58 -11.70 -46.81
CA GLU A 123 -61.46 -10.91 -47.70
C GLU A 123 -61.49 -11.42 -49.17
N LYS A 124 -60.58 -12.33 -49.54
CA LYS A 124 -60.48 -12.88 -50.91
C LYS A 124 -61.12 -14.26 -51.06
N GLU A 125 -61.47 -14.93 -49.97
CA GLU A 125 -62.30 -16.14 -49.95
C GLU A 125 -63.79 -15.78 -49.89
#